data_AF-A0A0W0VSP6-F1
#
_entry.id   AF-A0A0W0VSP6-F1
#
_cell.length_a   1.000
_cell.length_b   1.000
_cell.length_c   1.000
_cell.angle_alpha   90.00
_cell.angle_beta   90.00
_cell.angle_gamma   90.00
#
_symmetry.space_group_name_H-M   'P 1'
#
loop_
_entity.id
_entity.type
_entity.pdbx_description
1 polymer ?
#
loop_
_entity_poly.entity_id
_entity_poly.type
_entity_poly.pdbx_seq_one_letter_code
_entity_poly.pdbx_strand_id
1 'polypeptide(L)'
;MLTILLVFYFIGDFSFISHVGFASVFMAFLYLSSVFITKRFTTSETWRPFEMPESSKGKAKKSPSNYMKLSLKKLFMYISLSALVILIFGLLITLIAEAIAVKSGLGTSFIGVTMLALVTSLPELSTVIAAVRIKSYTLAISNILGSNLIMVFLILPADLMFSQGLIINSIDTTAALALLSGIIITAIYCIGLLFRGTKRLLRMGIDSILVLVFYILSLTLFYHFR
;
A
#
# COMPACT_ATOMS: atom_id res chain seq x y z
N MET A 1 -12.48 2.47 2.23
CA MET A 1 -11.45 3.54 2.29
C MET A 1 -11.22 4.15 0.92
N LEU A 2 -10.63 3.44 -0.06
CA LEU A 2 -10.49 3.95 -1.43
C LEU A 2 -11.82 4.42 -2.05
N THR A 3 -12.91 3.67 -1.84
CA THR A 3 -14.26 4.05 -2.25
C THR A 3 -14.72 5.38 -1.66
N ILE A 4 -14.36 5.66 -0.41
CA ILE A 4 -14.75 6.89 0.29
C ILE A 4 -13.99 8.08 -0.29
N LEU A 5 -12.70 7.93 -0.58
CA LEU A 5 -11.92 8.94 -1.30
C LEU A 5 -12.52 9.25 -2.67
N LEU A 6 -12.93 8.23 -3.41
CA LEU A 6 -13.57 8.43 -4.72
C LEU A 6 -14.91 9.16 -4.60
N VAL A 7 -15.69 8.90 -3.54
CA VAL A 7 -16.94 9.63 -3.27
C VAL A 7 -16.66 11.10 -2.97
N PHE A 8 -15.67 11.40 -2.12
CA PHE A 8 -15.29 12.80 -1.84
C PHE A 8 -14.70 13.52 -3.04
N TYR A 9 -14.04 12.80 -3.95
CA TYR A 9 -13.60 13.37 -5.22
C TYR A 9 -14.79 13.87 -6.08
N PHE A 10 -15.88 13.10 -6.17
CA PHE A 10 -17.06 13.52 -6.96
C PHE A 10 -17.96 14.54 -6.28
N ILE A 11 -18.12 14.44 -4.95
CA ILE A 11 -18.97 15.36 -4.17
C ILE A 11 -18.25 16.70 -3.95
N GLY A 12 -16.92 16.68 -3.91
CA GLY A 12 -16.10 17.77 -3.40
C GLY A 12 -15.87 17.62 -1.90
N ASP A 13 -14.61 17.77 -1.49
CA ASP A 13 -14.22 17.85 -0.09
C ASP A 13 -14.47 19.27 0.45
N PHE A 14 -14.73 19.35 1.75
CA PHE A 14 -14.96 20.60 2.46
C PHE A 14 -13.94 20.77 3.59
N SER A 15 -13.58 22.02 3.90
CA SER A 15 -12.63 22.30 4.97
C SER A 15 -13.24 21.97 6.33
N PHE A 16 -12.49 21.23 7.14
CA PHE A 16 -12.88 20.89 8.50
C PHE A 16 -12.23 21.85 9.51
N ILE A 17 -10.91 22.00 9.44
CA ILE A 17 -10.12 22.92 10.30
C ILE A 17 -9.10 23.64 9.42
N SER A 18 -9.28 24.95 9.24
CA SER A 18 -8.42 25.82 8.41
C SER A 18 -8.25 25.29 6.97
N HIS A 19 -7.14 24.61 6.68
CA HIS A 19 -6.78 24.08 5.37
C HIS A 19 -6.90 22.55 5.25
N VAL A 20 -7.29 21.86 6.33
CA VAL A 20 -7.43 20.39 6.33
C VAL A 20 -8.84 19.99 5.90
N GLY A 21 -8.93 19.08 4.94
CA GLY A 21 -10.16 18.51 4.42
C GLY A 21 -10.84 17.57 5.40
N PHE A 22 -12.17 17.55 5.37
CA PHE A 22 -12.95 16.62 6.18
C PHE A 22 -12.66 15.18 5.80
N ALA A 23 -12.51 14.90 4.50
CA ALA A 23 -12.25 13.56 4.03
C ALA A 23 -10.93 13.00 4.59
N SER A 24 -9.86 13.79 4.67
CA SER A 24 -8.57 13.31 5.20
C SER A 24 -8.66 12.97 6.70
N VAL A 25 -9.36 13.80 7.48
CA VAL A 25 -9.65 13.54 8.91
C VAL A 25 -10.54 12.31 9.09
N PHE A 26 -11.60 12.19 8.30
CA PHE A 26 -12.51 11.05 8.34
C PHE A 26 -11.79 9.74 8.00
N MET A 27 -10.88 9.78 7.03
CA MET A 27 -10.08 8.62 6.66
C MET A 27 -9.09 8.23 7.76
N ALA A 28 -8.45 9.18 8.42
CA ALA A 28 -7.61 8.88 9.57
C ALA A 28 -8.42 8.29 10.74
N PHE A 29 -9.63 8.80 11.00
CA PHE A 29 -10.54 8.25 12.00
C PHE A 29 -10.95 6.81 11.66
N LEU A 30 -11.29 6.53 10.40
CA LEU A 30 -11.62 5.17 9.96
C LEU A 30 -10.43 4.22 10.09
N TYR A 31 -9.21 4.68 9.81
CA TYR A 31 -7.99 3.89 10.01
C TYR A 31 -7.84 3.53 11.49
N LEU A 32 -7.86 4.51 12.38
CA LEU A 32 -7.74 4.30 13.83
C LEU A 32 -8.85 3.40 14.37
N SER A 33 -10.09 3.60 13.90
CA SER A 33 -11.24 2.75 14.24
C SER A 33 -11.00 1.30 13.81
N SER A 34 -10.49 1.07 12.58
CA SER A 34 -10.19 -0.28 12.10
C SER A 34 -9.11 -0.99 12.93
N VAL A 35 -8.06 -0.27 13.36
CA VAL A 35 -7.01 -0.79 14.24
C VAL A 35 -7.58 -1.10 15.63
N PHE A 36 -8.39 -0.21 16.18
CA PHE A 36 -9.02 -0.40 17.49
C PHE A 36 -9.98 -1.60 17.49
N ILE A 37 -10.82 -1.72 16.46
CA ILE A 37 -11.72 -2.84 16.23
C ILE A 37 -10.93 -4.15 16.13
N THR A 38 -9.89 -4.18 15.30
CA THR A 38 -9.06 -5.37 15.10
C THR A 38 -8.43 -5.82 16.41
N LYS A 39 -7.87 -4.88 17.19
CA LYS A 39 -7.28 -5.17 18.51
C LYS A 39 -8.30 -5.79 19.46
N ARG A 40 -9.55 -5.33 19.41
CA ARG A 40 -10.65 -5.84 20.23
C ARG A 40 -11.05 -7.27 19.85
N PHE A 41 -11.01 -7.61 18.56
CA PHE A 41 -11.34 -8.94 18.05
C PHE A 41 -10.19 -9.94 18.14
N THR A 42 -8.93 -9.50 18.17
CA THR A 42 -7.78 -10.39 18.42
C THR A 42 -7.83 -11.02 19.82
N THR A 43 -8.54 -10.41 20.77
CA THR A 43 -8.69 -10.95 22.14
C THR A 43 -9.82 -11.98 22.28
N SER A 44 -10.73 -12.07 21.30
CA SER A 44 -11.78 -13.09 21.28
C SER A 44 -11.34 -14.28 20.44
N GLU A 45 -11.27 -15.48 21.03
CA GLU A 45 -10.89 -16.75 20.36
C GLU A 45 -11.88 -17.24 19.28
N THR A 46 -12.69 -16.36 18.68
CA THR A 46 -13.78 -16.75 17.76
C THR A 46 -13.31 -17.10 16.35
N TRP A 47 -12.13 -16.63 15.93
CA TRP A 47 -11.58 -16.94 14.60
C TRP A 47 -10.19 -17.57 14.72
N ARG A 48 -10.11 -18.88 14.46
CA ARG A 48 -8.82 -19.56 14.19
C ARG A 48 -8.59 -19.48 12.69
N PRO A 49 -7.50 -18.85 12.19
CA PRO A 49 -7.16 -18.94 10.78
C PRO A 49 -7.08 -20.41 10.40
N PHE A 50 -7.83 -20.83 9.36
CA PHE A 50 -7.68 -22.15 8.77
C PHE A 50 -6.20 -22.33 8.46
N GLU A 51 -5.55 -23.28 9.15
CA GLU A 51 -4.11 -23.52 9.08
C GLU A 51 -3.74 -23.55 7.60
N MET A 52 -3.04 -22.50 7.14
CA MET A 52 -2.33 -22.61 5.89
C MET A 52 -1.42 -23.85 6.06
N PRO A 53 -1.02 -24.54 4.99
CA PRO A 53 0.13 -25.43 5.08
C PRO A 53 1.40 -24.59 5.33
N GLU A 54 1.41 -23.76 6.39
CA GLU A 54 2.57 -23.64 7.26
C GLU A 54 3.01 -25.07 7.48
N SER A 55 4.21 -25.37 7.00
CA SER A 55 4.89 -26.57 7.46
C SER A 55 4.81 -26.53 8.98
N SER A 56 3.97 -27.41 9.54
CA SER A 56 4.05 -27.96 10.89
C SER A 56 5.23 -27.39 11.65
N LYS A 57 5.02 -26.40 12.52
CA LYS A 57 6.12 -25.84 13.32
C LYS A 57 7.33 -25.53 12.43
N GLY A 58 7.22 -24.54 11.56
CA GLY A 58 8.41 -23.87 11.08
C GLY A 58 9.11 -23.38 12.32
N LYS A 59 10.03 -24.18 12.89
CA LYS A 59 10.99 -23.78 13.92
C LYS A 59 11.34 -22.38 13.50
N ALA A 60 10.92 -21.36 14.27
CA ALA A 60 11.29 -19.98 14.01
C ALA A 60 12.78 -20.07 13.71
N LYS A 61 13.15 -19.96 12.42
CA LYS A 61 14.44 -20.43 11.93
C LYS A 61 15.40 -19.60 12.73
N LYS A 62 16.04 -20.19 13.76
CA LYS A 62 16.62 -19.48 14.90
C LYS A 62 17.16 -18.18 14.34
N SER A 63 16.48 -17.06 14.65
CA SER A 63 16.87 -15.75 14.10
C SER A 63 18.39 -15.69 14.25
N PRO A 64 19.17 -15.40 13.19
CA PRO A 64 20.62 -15.49 13.26
C PRO A 64 21.06 -14.86 14.57
N SER A 65 21.57 -15.68 15.49
CA SER A 65 21.65 -15.31 16.93
C SER A 65 22.51 -14.07 17.20
N ASN A 66 23.16 -13.55 16.16
CA ASN A 66 23.90 -12.30 16.15
C ASN A 66 23.03 -11.05 16.34
N TYR A 67 21.74 -11.03 15.97
CA TYR A 67 20.91 -9.83 16.19
C TYR A 67 20.56 -9.64 17.67
N MET A 68 20.52 -10.73 18.44
CA MET A 68 20.20 -10.71 19.88
C MET A 68 21.36 -10.17 20.73
N LYS A 69 22.54 -9.96 20.13
CA LYS A 69 23.72 -9.36 20.77
C LYS A 69 23.91 -7.87 20.43
N LEU A 70 23.05 -7.30 19.59
CA LEU A 70 23.13 -5.87 19.24
C LEU A 70 22.54 -5.02 20.37
N SER A 71 23.33 -4.05 20.84
CA SER A 71 22.81 -3.00 21.73
C SER A 71 21.64 -2.28 21.06
N LEU A 72 20.59 -1.94 21.83
CA LEU A 72 19.43 -1.17 21.35
C LEU A 72 19.86 0.11 20.61
N LYS A 73 20.95 0.76 21.07
CA LYS A 73 21.53 1.94 20.40
C LYS A 73 21.98 1.64 18.97
N LYS A 74 22.61 0.48 18.75
CA LYS A 74 23.05 0.06 17.41
C LYS A 74 21.85 -0.29 16.51
N LEU A 75 20.81 -0.90 17.08
CA LEU A 75 19.57 -1.19 16.35
C LEU A 75 18.90 0.10 15.86
N PHE A 76 18.72 1.07 16.76
CA PHE A 76 18.17 2.38 16.43
C PHE A 76 19.02 3.10 15.38
N MET A 77 20.36 3.05 15.51
CA MET A 77 21.27 3.63 14.54
C MET A 77 21.12 2.99 13.15
N TYR A 78 21.04 1.65 13.06
CA TYR A 78 20.84 0.98 11.77
C TYR A 78 19.48 1.31 11.15
N ILE A 79 18.40 1.28 11.95
CA ILE A 79 17.06 1.64 11.47
C ILE A 79 17.03 3.08 10.97
N SER A 80 17.59 4.02 11.75
CA SER A 80 17.62 5.44 11.37
C SER A 80 18.44 5.66 10.11
N LEU A 81 19.59 5.01 9.97
CA LEU A 81 20.44 5.14 8.79
C LEU A 81 19.75 4.56 7.54
N SER A 82 19.16 3.37 7.66
CA SER A 82 18.41 2.75 6.56
C SER A 82 17.20 3.58 6.16
N ALA A 83 16.44 4.12 7.12
CA ALA A 83 15.32 5.01 6.84
C ALA A 83 15.76 6.28 6.09
N LEU A 84 16.87 6.88 6.51
CA LEU A 84 17.43 8.07 5.87
C LEU A 84 17.88 7.78 4.44
N VAL A 85 18.54 6.64 4.21
CA VAL A 85 18.92 6.19 2.86
C VAL A 85 17.67 6.01 1.98
N ILE A 86 16.64 5.29 2.48
CA ILE A 86 15.40 5.09 1.73
C ILE A 86 14.74 6.44 1.39
N LEU A 87 14.73 7.39 2.32
CA LEU A 87 14.16 8.71 2.11
C LEU A 87 14.92 9.49 1.03
N ILE A 88 16.26 9.54 1.09
CA ILE A 88 17.09 10.24 0.09
C ILE A 88 16.88 9.63 -1.31
N PHE A 89 16.96 8.29 -1.42
CA PHE A 89 16.79 7.62 -2.70
C PHE A 89 15.36 7.75 -3.22
N GLY A 90 14.36 7.74 -2.34
CA GLY A 90 12.96 8.00 -2.69
C GLY A 90 12.80 9.36 -3.37
N LEU A 91 13.31 10.42 -2.74
CA LEU A 91 13.29 11.78 -3.31
C LEU A 91 14.03 11.87 -4.64
N LEU A 92 15.23 11.26 -4.72
CA LEU A 92 16.03 11.27 -5.93
C LEU A 92 15.31 10.59 -7.10
N ILE A 93 14.67 9.44 -6.85
CA ILE A 93 13.92 8.74 -7.90
C ILE A 93 12.70 9.55 -8.33
N THR A 94 12.00 10.23 -7.42
CA THR A 94 10.87 11.11 -7.80
C THR A 94 11.32 12.22 -8.75
N LEU A 95 12.46 12.88 -8.46
CA LEU A 95 13.02 13.92 -9.33
C LEU A 95 13.45 13.36 -10.71
N ILE A 96 14.09 12.18 -10.71
CA ILE A 96 14.49 11.51 -11.96
C ILE A 96 13.25 11.10 -12.76
N ALA A 97 12.20 10.60 -12.11
CA ALA A 97 10.95 10.22 -12.75
C ALA A 97 10.28 11.42 -13.41
N GLU A 98 10.24 12.58 -12.75
CA GLU A 98 9.74 13.82 -13.34
C GLU A 98 10.56 14.23 -14.58
N ALA A 99 11.89 14.18 -14.49
CA ALA A 99 12.77 14.47 -15.63
C ALA A 99 12.56 13.49 -16.80
N ILE A 100 12.34 12.21 -16.50
CA ILE A 100 11.99 11.18 -17.50
C ILE A 100 10.62 11.52 -18.12
N ALA A 101 9.63 11.93 -17.32
CA ALA A 101 8.30 12.27 -17.82
C ALA A 101 8.33 13.40 -18.85
N VAL A 102 9.10 14.46 -18.54
CA VAL A 102 9.28 15.61 -19.44
C VAL A 102 10.00 15.20 -20.72
N LYS A 103 11.09 14.41 -20.63
CA LYS A 103 11.90 14.03 -21.81
C LYS A 103 11.27 12.96 -22.69
N SER A 104 10.60 11.98 -22.08
CA SER A 104 9.90 10.91 -22.81
C SER A 104 8.58 11.37 -23.41
N GLY A 105 8.10 12.53 -22.98
CA GLY A 105 6.79 13.04 -23.35
C GLY A 105 5.67 12.11 -22.90
N LEU A 106 5.85 11.29 -21.85
CA LEU A 106 4.88 10.31 -21.33
C LEU A 106 3.82 10.92 -20.37
N GLY A 107 3.80 12.24 -20.19
CA GLY A 107 2.89 12.94 -19.28
C GLY A 107 3.37 12.88 -17.83
N THR A 108 3.41 14.05 -17.17
CA THR A 108 3.89 14.18 -15.78
C THR A 108 2.97 13.46 -14.79
N SER A 109 1.64 13.50 -15.00
CA SER A 109 0.67 12.77 -14.16
C SER A 109 0.83 11.24 -14.26
N PHE A 110 0.97 10.69 -15.47
CA PHE A 110 1.11 9.25 -15.68
C PHE A 110 2.41 8.69 -15.07
N ILE A 111 3.55 9.30 -15.40
CA ILE A 111 4.84 8.90 -14.84
C ILE A 111 4.85 9.15 -13.33
N GLY A 112 4.29 10.27 -12.87
CA GLY A 112 4.15 10.59 -11.45
C GLY A 112 3.44 9.47 -10.70
N VAL A 113 2.23 9.10 -11.11
CA VAL A 113 1.45 8.03 -10.44
C VAL A 113 2.14 6.67 -10.53
N THR A 114 2.66 6.29 -11.70
CA THR A 114 3.24 4.96 -11.91
C THR A 114 4.62 4.79 -11.26
N MET A 115 5.53 5.74 -11.41
CA MET A 115 6.85 5.68 -10.79
C MET A 115 6.76 5.87 -9.28
N LEU A 116 5.92 6.78 -8.78
CA LEU A 116 5.73 6.93 -7.34
C LEU A 116 5.18 5.64 -6.73
N ALA A 117 4.20 5.00 -7.38
CA ALA A 117 3.67 3.71 -6.93
C ALA A 117 4.75 2.61 -6.92
N LEU A 118 5.62 2.54 -7.95
CA LEU A 118 6.73 1.59 -8.00
C LEU A 118 7.74 1.83 -6.88
N VAL A 119 8.19 3.08 -6.69
CA VAL A 119 9.21 3.44 -5.68
C VAL A 119 8.73 3.14 -4.26
N THR A 120 7.49 3.48 -3.96
CA THR A 120 6.90 3.25 -2.63
C THR A 120 6.63 1.77 -2.34
N SER A 121 6.33 0.97 -3.38
CA SER A 121 6.06 -0.47 -3.24
C SER A 121 7.32 -1.37 -3.27
N LEU A 122 8.47 -0.85 -3.73
CA LEU A 122 9.72 -1.63 -3.81
C LEU A 122 10.22 -2.15 -2.45
N PRO A 123 10.28 -1.33 -1.37
CA PRO A 123 10.65 -1.81 -0.04
C PRO A 123 9.70 -2.92 0.45
N GLU A 124 8.41 -2.76 0.18
CA GLU A 124 7.37 -3.72 0.58
C GLU A 124 7.54 -5.03 -0.16
N LEU A 125 7.75 -4.99 -1.47
CA LEU A 125 8.04 -6.17 -2.29
C LEU A 125 9.23 -6.95 -1.74
N SER A 126 10.29 -6.27 -1.32
CA SER A 126 11.45 -6.90 -0.67
C SER A 126 11.08 -7.65 0.61
N THR A 127 10.30 -7.02 1.50
CA THR A 127 9.84 -7.64 2.75
C THR A 127 8.89 -8.82 2.51
N VAL A 128 8.00 -8.71 1.53
CA VAL A 128 7.07 -9.79 1.12
C VAL A 128 7.84 -10.98 0.56
N ILE A 129 8.82 -10.75 -0.31
CA ILE A 129 9.69 -11.83 -0.83
C ILE A 129 10.43 -12.52 0.32
N ALA A 130 10.95 -11.75 1.29
CA ALA A 130 11.61 -12.32 2.46
C ALA A 130 10.66 -13.19 3.30
N ALA A 131 9.43 -12.73 3.54
CA ALA A 131 8.39 -13.47 4.27
C ALA A 131 7.98 -14.77 3.55
N VAL A 132 7.81 -14.73 2.22
CA VAL A 132 7.50 -15.91 1.41
C VAL A 132 8.66 -16.92 1.41
N ARG A 133 9.92 -16.45 1.36
CA ARG A 133 11.11 -17.33 1.44
C ARG A 133 11.20 -18.10 2.76
N ILE A 134 10.71 -17.52 3.86
CA ILE A 134 10.61 -18.21 5.15
C ILE A 134 9.29 -18.96 5.34
N LYS A 135 8.47 -19.10 4.29
CA LYS A 135 7.14 -19.73 4.29
C LYS A 135 6.15 -19.10 5.29
N SER A 136 6.35 -17.83 5.64
CA SER A 136 5.44 -17.08 6.50
C SER A 136 4.45 -16.30 5.62
N TYR A 137 3.45 -17.01 5.09
CA TYR A 137 2.45 -16.42 4.20
C TYR A 137 1.53 -15.44 4.93
N THR A 138 1.21 -15.71 6.20
CA THR A 138 0.45 -14.78 7.05
C THR A 138 1.20 -13.45 7.21
N LEU A 139 2.51 -13.48 7.48
CA LEU A 139 3.33 -12.26 7.57
C LEU A 139 3.34 -11.49 6.24
N ALA A 140 3.47 -12.20 5.11
CA ALA A 140 3.45 -11.58 3.78
C ALA A 140 2.11 -10.87 3.50
N ILE A 141 0.98 -11.51 3.79
CA ILE A 141 -0.37 -10.95 3.56
C ILE A 141 -0.64 -9.76 4.49
N SER A 142 -0.31 -9.90 5.79
CA SER A 142 -0.47 -8.82 6.76
C SER A 142 0.38 -7.60 6.42
N ASN A 143 1.58 -7.79 5.87
CA ASN A 143 2.42 -6.70 5.38
C ASN A 143 1.76 -5.94 4.22
N ILE A 144 1.31 -6.65 3.18
CA ILE A 144 0.66 -6.03 2.00
C ILE A 144 -0.59 -5.23 2.41
N LEU A 145 -1.47 -5.85 3.20
CA LEU A 145 -2.72 -5.21 3.62
C LEU A 145 -2.48 -4.05 4.59
N GLY A 146 -1.56 -4.21 5.54
CA GLY A 146 -1.21 -3.17 6.52
C GLY A 146 -0.59 -1.95 5.86
N SER A 147 0.37 -2.14 4.95
CA SER A 147 0.99 -1.06 4.18
C SER A 147 -0.03 -0.24 3.40
N ASN A 148 -0.93 -0.90 2.65
CA ASN A 148 -1.96 -0.22 1.88
C ASN A 148 -2.92 0.60 2.76
N LEU A 149 -3.22 0.14 3.98
CA LEU A 149 -4.03 0.90 4.94
C LEU A 149 -3.29 2.15 5.45
N ILE A 150 -1.99 2.04 5.73
CA ILE A 150 -1.17 3.18 6.15
C ILE A 150 -1.04 4.21 5.03
N MET A 151 -0.88 3.79 3.76
CA MET A 151 -0.79 4.75 2.65
C MET A 151 -2.01 5.68 2.58
N VAL A 152 -3.19 5.15 2.87
CA VAL A 152 -4.41 5.95 2.91
C VAL A 152 -4.47 6.85 4.15
N PHE A 153 -3.96 6.38 5.29
CA PHE A 153 -3.82 7.22 6.50
C PHE A 153 -2.86 8.40 6.27
N LEU A 154 -1.80 8.21 5.45
CA LEU A 154 -0.82 9.26 5.13
C LEU A 154 -1.40 10.44 4.34
N ILE A 155 -2.64 10.36 3.86
CA ILE A 155 -3.33 11.51 3.26
C ILE A 155 -3.54 12.63 4.29
N LEU A 156 -3.81 12.32 5.57
CA LEU A 156 -3.98 13.34 6.60
C LEU A 156 -2.73 14.21 6.82
N PRO A 157 -1.54 13.65 7.10
CA PRO A 157 -0.33 14.46 7.21
C PRO A 157 0.04 15.15 5.89
N ALA A 158 -0.24 14.54 4.74
CA ALA A 158 -0.05 15.23 3.46
C ALA A 158 -0.94 16.48 3.35
N ASP A 159 -2.21 16.36 3.71
CA ASP A 159 -3.22 17.44 3.67
C ASP A 159 -2.89 18.56 4.67
N LEU A 160 -2.32 18.20 5.84
CA LEU A 160 -1.78 19.17 6.80
C LEU A 160 -0.60 19.99 6.25
N MET A 161 0.21 19.41 5.37
CA MET A 161 1.37 20.07 4.77
C MET A 161 1.03 20.80 3.47
N PHE A 162 -0.15 20.54 2.90
CA PHE A 162 -0.55 21.09 1.62
C PHE A 162 -1.22 22.45 1.78
N SER A 163 -0.49 23.51 1.46
CA SER A 163 -0.97 24.89 1.66
C SER A 163 -1.85 25.44 0.53
N GLN A 164 -2.07 24.69 -0.55
CA GLN A 164 -2.73 25.18 -1.77
C GLN A 164 -4.24 24.89 -1.82
N GLY A 165 -4.83 24.43 -0.71
CA GLY A 165 -6.26 24.09 -0.61
C GLY A 165 -6.46 22.66 -0.13
N LEU A 166 -7.57 22.04 -0.53
CA LEU A 166 -7.90 20.67 -0.15
C LEU A 166 -7.27 19.69 -1.15
N ILE A 167 -6.45 18.75 -0.69
CA ILE A 167 -5.75 17.81 -1.57
C ILE A 167 -6.73 17.09 -2.50
N ILE A 168 -7.86 16.61 -1.96
CA ILE A 168 -8.80 15.78 -2.73
C ILE A 168 -9.42 16.54 -3.91
N ASN A 169 -9.65 17.84 -3.75
CA ASN A 169 -10.22 18.68 -4.82
C ASN A 169 -9.19 19.03 -5.88
N SER A 170 -7.90 18.88 -5.59
CA SER A 170 -6.79 19.10 -6.53
C SER A 170 -6.35 17.84 -7.28
N ILE A 171 -7.06 16.73 -7.09
CA ILE A 171 -6.75 15.45 -7.74
C ILE A 171 -7.09 15.52 -9.23
N ASP A 172 -6.11 15.18 -10.08
CA ASP A 172 -6.29 15.06 -11.53
C ASP A 172 -7.06 13.77 -11.89
N THR A 173 -7.70 13.78 -13.06
CA THR A 173 -8.45 12.64 -13.63
C THR A 173 -7.65 11.34 -13.66
N THR A 174 -6.35 11.41 -13.94
CA THR A 174 -5.43 10.26 -13.89
C THR A 174 -5.39 9.61 -12.51
N ALA A 175 -5.35 10.43 -11.46
CA ALA A 175 -5.34 9.94 -10.08
C ALA A 175 -6.72 9.42 -9.64
N ALA A 176 -7.82 9.99 -10.14
CA ALA A 176 -9.16 9.43 -9.95
C ALA A 176 -9.32 8.05 -10.62
N LEU A 177 -8.77 7.87 -11.82
CA LEU A 177 -8.70 6.57 -12.50
C LEU A 177 -7.84 5.56 -11.71
N ALA A 178 -6.77 6.02 -11.05
CA ALA A 178 -5.96 5.20 -10.13
C ALA A 178 -6.71 4.76 -8.88
N LEU A 179 -7.56 5.63 -8.31
CA LEU A 179 -8.44 5.24 -7.22
C LEU A 179 -9.44 4.16 -7.66
N LEU A 180 -10.05 4.33 -8.84
CA LEU A 180 -11.01 3.37 -9.39
C LEU A 180 -10.36 2.00 -9.65
N SER A 181 -9.19 1.96 -10.30
CA SER A 181 -8.47 0.72 -10.54
C SER A 181 -8.05 0.05 -9.24
N GLY A 182 -7.60 0.82 -8.25
CA GLY A 182 -7.26 0.34 -6.91
C GLY A 182 -8.44 -0.33 -6.21
N ILE A 183 -9.65 0.22 -6.33
CA ILE A 183 -10.89 -0.39 -5.79
C ILE A 183 -11.15 -1.74 -6.46
N ILE A 184 -11.09 -1.80 -7.78
CA ILE A 184 -11.37 -3.03 -8.55
C ILE A 184 -10.35 -4.13 -8.20
N ILE A 185 -9.05 -3.79 -8.20
CA ILE A 185 -7.98 -4.74 -7.87
C ILE A 185 -8.12 -5.24 -6.43
N THR A 186 -8.40 -4.34 -5.49
CA THR A 186 -8.63 -4.72 -4.09
C THR A 186 -9.84 -5.62 -3.93
N ALA A 187 -10.94 -5.35 -4.65
CA ALA A 187 -12.13 -6.18 -4.63
C ALA A 187 -11.85 -7.59 -5.18
N ILE A 188 -11.15 -7.72 -6.30
CA ILE A 188 -10.74 -9.02 -6.86
C ILE A 188 -9.87 -9.78 -5.85
N TYR A 189 -8.91 -9.09 -5.21
CA TYR A 189 -8.04 -9.69 -4.21
C TYR A 189 -8.84 -10.17 -2.98
N CYS A 190 -9.76 -9.37 -2.45
CA CYS A 190 -10.64 -9.75 -1.36
C CYS A 190 -11.54 -10.95 -1.73
N ILE A 191 -12.10 -10.96 -2.94
CA ILE A 191 -12.90 -12.08 -3.44
C ILE A 191 -12.04 -13.34 -3.53
N GLY A 192 -10.82 -13.26 -4.07
CA GLY A 192 -9.91 -14.41 -4.14
C GLY A 192 -9.46 -14.94 -2.77
N LEU A 193 -9.37 -14.06 -1.76
CA LEU A 193 -9.12 -14.47 -0.38
C LEU A 193 -10.32 -15.18 0.25
N LEU A 194 -11.55 -14.74 -0.04
CA LEU A 194 -12.79 -15.32 0.49
C LEU A 194 -13.16 -16.63 -0.24
N PHE A 195 -13.17 -16.59 -1.57
CA PHE A 195 -13.48 -17.69 -2.46
C PHE A 195 -12.17 -18.32 -2.93
N ARG A 196 -11.54 -19.07 -2.02
CA ARG A 196 -10.23 -19.69 -2.30
C ARG A 196 -10.37 -20.78 -3.37
N GLY A 197 -10.18 -20.39 -4.64
CA GLY A 197 -10.19 -21.32 -5.77
C GLY A 197 -9.02 -22.30 -5.69
N THR A 198 -9.30 -23.61 -5.78
CA THR A 198 -8.26 -24.66 -5.79
C THR A 198 -7.51 -24.76 -7.12
N LYS A 199 -8.05 -24.16 -8.19
CA LYS A 199 -7.46 -24.18 -9.53
C LYS A 199 -6.25 -23.25 -9.59
N ARG A 200 -5.12 -23.81 -9.98
CA ARG A 200 -3.87 -23.08 -10.21
C ARG A 200 -3.57 -23.08 -11.69
N LEU A 201 -3.27 -21.92 -12.25
CA LEU A 201 -2.79 -21.76 -13.62
C LEU A 201 -1.42 -21.08 -13.52
N LEU A 202 -0.43 -21.58 -14.27
CA LEU A 202 0.93 -21.01 -14.25
C LEU A 202 1.59 -20.93 -12.85
N ARG A 203 1.28 -21.88 -11.94
CA ARG A 203 1.69 -21.87 -10.52
C ARG A 203 1.10 -20.73 -9.67
N MET A 204 0.20 -19.91 -10.22
CA MET A 204 -0.51 -18.83 -9.54
C MET A 204 -2.00 -19.19 -9.39
N GLY A 205 -2.68 -18.61 -8.40
CA GLY A 205 -4.14 -18.69 -8.32
C GLY A 205 -4.77 -17.88 -9.45
N ILE A 206 -5.97 -18.27 -9.89
CA ILE A 206 -6.73 -17.53 -10.92
C ILE A 206 -6.91 -16.07 -10.49
N ASP A 207 -7.14 -15.82 -9.20
CA ASP A 207 -7.31 -14.48 -8.64
C ASP A 207 -6.06 -13.61 -8.82
N SER A 208 -4.86 -14.19 -8.65
CA SER A 208 -3.60 -13.47 -8.86
C SER A 208 -3.38 -13.13 -10.33
N ILE A 209 -3.81 -14.01 -11.25
CA ILE A 209 -3.75 -13.75 -12.68
C ILE A 209 -4.73 -12.63 -13.06
N LEU A 210 -5.96 -12.68 -12.53
CA LEU A 210 -6.95 -11.63 -12.75
C LEU A 210 -6.44 -10.28 -12.26
N VAL A 211 -5.86 -10.21 -11.06
CA VAL A 211 -5.23 -8.99 -10.55
C VAL A 211 -4.14 -8.48 -11.49
N LEU A 212 -3.27 -9.36 -11.99
CA LEU A 212 -2.19 -8.98 -12.90
C LEU A 212 -2.72 -8.47 -14.25
N VAL A 213 -3.74 -9.13 -14.80
CA VAL A 213 -4.39 -8.70 -16.06
C VAL A 213 -5.06 -7.34 -15.88
N PHE A 214 -5.85 -7.15 -14.80
CA PHE A 214 -6.49 -5.86 -14.52
C PHE A 214 -5.49 -4.74 -14.24
N TYR A 215 -4.38 -5.05 -13.57
CA TYR A 215 -3.30 -4.09 -13.36
C TYR A 215 -2.68 -3.63 -14.69
N ILE A 216 -2.36 -4.57 -15.59
CA ILE A 216 -1.84 -4.24 -16.93
C ILE A 216 -2.85 -3.42 -17.73
N LEU A 217 -4.12 -3.82 -17.73
CA LEU A 217 -5.20 -3.07 -18.38
C LEU A 217 -5.33 -1.64 -17.83
N SER A 218 -5.21 -1.48 -16.51
CA SER A 218 -5.26 -0.16 -15.86
C SER A 218 -4.09 0.71 -16.28
N LEU A 219 -2.87 0.16 -16.38
CA LEU A 219 -1.71 0.88 -16.88
C LEU A 219 -1.89 1.30 -18.35
N THR A 220 -2.45 0.44 -19.19
CA THR A 220 -2.76 0.77 -20.59
C THR A 220 -3.80 1.87 -20.69
N LEU A 221 -4.83 1.84 -19.84
CA LEU A 221 -5.82 2.92 -19.75
C LEU A 221 -5.17 4.24 -19.35
N PHE A 222 -4.32 4.25 -18.31
CA PHE A 222 -3.67 5.51 -17.89
C PHE A 222 -2.75 6.06 -18.97
N TYR A 223 -2.08 5.20 -19.73
CA TYR A 223 -1.26 5.64 -20.86
C TYR A 223 -2.11 6.32 -21.95
N HIS A 224 -3.35 5.86 -22.17
CA HIS A 224 -4.24 6.41 -23.19
C HIS A 224 -4.93 7.72 -22.75
N PHE A 225 -5.20 7.87 -21.44
CA PHE A 225 -5.90 9.03 -20.85
C PHE A 225 -4.96 10.12 -20.29
N ARG A 226 -3.65 10.07 -20.61
CA ARG A 226 -2.66 11.05 -20.14
C ARG A 226 -2.79 12.44 -20.78
#